data_AF-A0A9W8QZG5-F1
#
_entry.id   AF-A0A9W8QZG5-F1
#
_cell.length_a   1.000
_cell.length_b   1.000
_cell.length_c   1.000
_cell.angle_alpha   90.00
_cell.angle_beta   90.00
_cell.angle_gamma   90.00
#
_symmetry.space_group_name_H-M   'P 1'
#
loop_
_entity.id
_entity.type
_entity.pdbx_description
1 polymer ?
#
loop_
_entity_poly.entity_id
_entity_poly.type
_entity_poly.pdbx_seq_one_letter_code
_entity_poly.pdbx_strand_id
1 'polypeptide(L)'
;DVQEPTFAQATEFLDGLVDNPPDKPCTYYIGRSIDSRWNSLVDSGNQLADLNKTLPSMAPVYWHLGEASSGTALHHEDAAFWACNLTLVGFKVWILIDLKENDKLHDFLKRHWVEPPKESTSQMCDQWARHLCLVFSPKRLTEEGSALVPSPKQMVATRPGKYYPV
;
A
#
# COMPACT_ATOMS: atom_id res chain seq x y z
N ASP A 1 14.84 -13.14 -19.44
CA ASP A 1 14.78 -11.86 -18.69
C ASP A 1 13.39 -11.27 -18.80
N VAL A 2 12.75 -10.99 -17.66
CA VAL A 2 11.45 -10.28 -17.65
C VAL A 2 11.75 -8.79 -17.69
N GLN A 3 11.24 -8.10 -18.70
CA GLN A 3 11.47 -6.66 -18.88
C GLN A 3 10.68 -5.86 -17.83
N GLU A 4 11.32 -4.83 -17.25
CA GLU A 4 10.67 -3.91 -16.32
C GLU A 4 9.49 -3.20 -17.00
N PRO A 5 8.27 -3.24 -16.41
CA PRO A 5 7.14 -2.51 -16.95
C PRO A 5 7.40 -1.01 -16.94
N THR A 6 7.10 -0.35 -18.06
CA THR A 6 7.06 1.10 -18.13
C THR A 6 5.92 1.65 -17.27
N PHE A 7 6.00 2.93 -16.90
CA PHE A 7 4.92 3.63 -16.22
C PHE A 7 3.58 3.49 -16.96
N ALA A 8 3.57 3.67 -18.29
CA ALA A 8 2.36 3.53 -19.10
C ALA A 8 1.75 2.12 -19.02
N GLN A 9 2.58 1.08 -19.08
CA GLN A 9 2.12 -0.31 -18.94
C GLN A 9 1.56 -0.61 -17.55
N ALA A 10 2.15 -0.04 -16.50
CA ALA A 10 1.63 -0.21 -15.14
C ALA A 10 0.31 0.53 -14.93
N THR A 11 0.18 1.73 -15.49
CA THR A 11 -1.10 2.45 -15.50
C THR A 11 -2.18 1.68 -16.26
N GLU A 12 -1.86 1.20 -17.47
CA GLU A 12 -2.78 0.39 -18.27
C GLU A 12 -3.20 -0.89 -17.54
N PHE A 13 -2.25 -1.57 -16.88
CA PHE A 13 -2.53 -2.74 -16.06
C PHE A 13 -3.51 -2.43 -14.92
N LEU A 14 -3.27 -1.37 -14.14
CA LEU A 14 -4.14 -0.98 -13.03
C LEU A 14 -5.53 -0.54 -13.49
N ASP A 15 -5.60 0.18 -14.60
CA ASP A 15 -6.87 0.56 -15.22
C ASP A 15 -7.65 -0.67 -15.66
N GLY A 16 -6.98 -1.60 -16.36
CA GLY A 16 -7.56 -2.85 -16.80
C GLY A 16 -8.06 -3.71 -15.64
N LEU A 17 -7.35 -3.72 -14.51
CA LEU A 17 -7.73 -4.45 -13.30
C LEU A 17 -9.02 -3.89 -12.67
N VAL A 18 -9.19 -2.57 -12.68
CA VAL A 18 -10.39 -1.93 -12.12
C VAL A 18 -11.58 -2.05 -13.07
N ASP A 19 -11.35 -1.91 -14.38
CA ASP A 19 -12.40 -2.02 -15.40
C ASP A 19 -12.85 -3.47 -15.61
N ASN A 20 -11.94 -4.43 -15.45
CA ASN A 20 -12.17 -5.86 -15.61
C ASN A 20 -11.58 -6.61 -14.41
N PRO A 21 -12.26 -6.61 -13.25
CA PRO A 21 -11.75 -7.28 -12.06
C PRO A 21 -11.60 -8.78 -12.29
N PRO A 22 -10.64 -9.46 -11.61
CA PRO A 22 -10.42 -10.89 -11.79
C PRO A 22 -11.66 -11.70 -11.40
N ASP A 23 -12.10 -12.60 -12.28
CA ASP A 23 -13.23 -13.51 -12.02
C ASP A 23 -12.90 -14.59 -10.97
N LYS A 24 -11.61 -14.76 -10.64
CA LYS A 24 -11.12 -15.73 -9.67
C LYS A 24 -10.36 -15.01 -8.55
N PRO A 25 -10.38 -15.56 -7.32
CA PRO A 25 -9.54 -15.06 -6.24
C PRO A 25 -8.07 -15.05 -6.64
N CYS A 26 -7.40 -13.92 -6.38
CA CYS A 26 -5.95 -13.81 -6.54
C CYS A 26 -5.26 -14.34 -5.28
N THR A 27 -4.31 -15.26 -5.43
CA THR A 27 -3.60 -15.84 -4.29
C THR A 27 -2.44 -14.95 -3.88
N TYR A 28 -2.34 -14.67 -2.58
CA TYR A 28 -1.21 -13.94 -2.02
C TYR A 28 -0.91 -14.36 -0.59
N TYR A 29 0.30 -14.04 -0.14
CA TYR A 29 0.78 -14.18 1.22
C TYR A 29 1.28 -12.83 1.71
N ILE A 30 0.74 -12.36 2.83
CA ILE A 30 1.28 -11.25 3.62
C ILE A 30 1.44 -11.78 5.04
N GLY A 31 2.66 -11.93 5.51
CA GLY A 31 2.91 -12.56 6.79
C GLY A 31 4.35 -12.53 7.22
N ARG A 32 4.66 -13.25 8.30
CA ARG A 32 6.03 -13.33 8.83
C ARG A 32 6.99 -13.85 7.78
N SER A 33 8.26 -13.50 7.95
CA SER A 33 9.32 -14.03 7.09
C SER A 33 9.27 -15.55 6.96
N ILE A 34 9.28 -16.01 5.71
CA ILE A 34 9.35 -17.43 5.33
C ILE A 34 10.79 -17.93 5.44
N ASP A 35 11.77 -17.05 5.23
CA ASP A 35 13.20 -17.35 5.28
C ASP A 35 13.96 -16.20 5.94
N SER A 36 14.46 -16.45 7.15
CA SER A 36 15.08 -15.44 7.98
C SER A 36 16.40 -14.87 7.42
N ARG A 37 17.01 -15.54 6.43
CA ARG A 37 18.26 -15.09 5.80
C ARG A 37 18.15 -13.71 5.15
N TRP A 38 16.93 -13.30 4.78
CA TRP A 38 16.68 -12.03 4.09
C TRP A 38 16.22 -10.92 5.03
N ASN A 39 15.98 -11.22 6.31
CA ASN A 39 15.39 -10.26 7.25
C ASN A 39 16.32 -9.09 7.57
N SER A 40 17.63 -9.27 7.38
CA SER A 40 18.62 -8.21 7.62
C SER A 40 18.82 -7.28 6.41
N LEU A 41 18.10 -7.49 5.30
CA LEU A 41 18.21 -6.61 4.12
C LEU A 41 17.50 -5.26 4.30
N VAL A 42 16.60 -5.18 5.27
CA VAL A 42 15.87 -3.95 5.60
C VAL A 42 16.07 -3.70 7.09
N ASP A 43 16.49 -2.49 7.42
CA ASP A 43 16.67 -2.02 8.80
C ASP A 43 15.53 -1.07 9.17
N SER A 44 14.85 -1.34 10.29
CA SER A 44 13.81 -0.46 10.84
C SER A 44 14.37 0.80 11.52
N GLY A 45 15.69 0.87 11.68
CA GLY A 45 16.41 1.94 12.35
C GLY A 45 16.44 1.81 13.87
N ASN A 46 17.35 2.55 14.50
CA ASN A 46 17.67 2.44 15.93
C ASN A 46 16.45 2.71 16.85
N GLN A 47 15.59 3.67 16.50
CA GLN A 47 14.44 4.04 17.33
C GLN A 47 13.44 2.89 17.47
N LEU A 48 13.12 2.21 16.36
CA LEU A 48 12.23 1.04 16.38
C LEU A 48 12.93 -0.18 16.99
N ALA A 49 14.24 -0.34 16.81
CA ALA A 49 15.01 -1.40 17.45
C ALA A 49 14.97 -1.28 18.99
N ASP A 50 15.07 -0.07 19.53
CA ASP A 50 14.92 0.18 20.97
C ASP A 50 13.49 -0.02 21.45
N LEU A 51 12.49 0.45 20.68
CA LEU A 51 11.08 0.27 21.03
C LEU A 51 10.67 -1.21 21.00
N ASN A 52 11.22 -2.01 20.09
CA ASN A 52 10.95 -3.44 20.01
C ASN A 52 11.47 -4.23 21.24
N LYS A 53 12.39 -3.66 22.04
CA LYS A 53 12.81 -4.24 23.32
C LYS A 53 11.70 -4.16 24.38
N THR A 54 10.84 -3.15 24.32
CA THR A 54 9.75 -2.93 25.28
C THR A 54 8.40 -3.35 24.74
N LEU A 55 8.18 -3.27 23.42
CA LEU A 55 6.98 -3.69 22.72
C LEU A 55 7.35 -4.64 21.56
N PRO A 56 7.53 -5.94 21.86
CA PRO A 56 7.95 -6.91 20.86
C PRO A 56 6.93 -7.02 19.72
N SER A 57 7.42 -7.17 18.50
CA SER A 57 6.61 -7.32 17.27
C SER A 57 5.99 -6.04 16.76
N MET A 58 6.52 -4.86 17.13
CA MET A 58 6.08 -3.59 16.57
C MET A 58 6.61 -3.29 15.16
N ALA A 59 7.78 -3.83 14.82
CA ALA A 59 8.39 -3.66 13.50
C ALA A 59 8.90 -5.00 12.93
N PRO A 60 8.04 -6.03 12.82
CA PRO A 60 8.47 -7.30 12.26
C PRO A 60 8.67 -7.15 10.75
N VAL A 61 9.62 -7.90 10.20
CA VAL A 61 9.77 -8.01 8.74
C VAL A 61 8.62 -8.87 8.20
N TYR A 62 7.79 -8.28 7.35
CA TYR A 62 6.74 -8.97 6.61
C TYR A 62 7.20 -9.34 5.21
N TRP A 63 6.76 -10.51 4.75
CA TRP A 63 6.94 -10.98 3.39
C TRP A 63 5.65 -10.82 2.62
N HIS A 64 5.77 -10.30 1.41
CA HIS A 64 4.70 -10.17 0.44
C HIS A 64 5.03 -11.07 -0.76
N LEU A 65 4.22 -12.10 -0.97
CA LEU A 65 4.26 -12.92 -2.20
C LEU A 65 2.88 -12.88 -2.83
N GLY A 66 2.82 -12.78 -4.14
CA GLY A 66 1.55 -12.65 -4.83
C GLY A 66 1.66 -13.05 -6.28
N GLU A 67 0.56 -13.57 -6.80
CA GLU A 67 0.38 -13.74 -8.24
C GLU A 67 0.03 -12.39 -8.88
N ALA A 68 0.03 -12.35 -10.22
CA ALA A 68 -0.46 -11.19 -10.95
C ALA A 68 -1.87 -10.82 -10.47
N SER A 69 -2.14 -9.51 -10.37
CA SER A 69 -3.42 -8.94 -9.90
C SER A 69 -3.73 -9.12 -8.41
N SER A 70 -2.84 -9.75 -7.62
CA SER A 70 -2.93 -9.67 -6.17
C SER A 70 -2.39 -8.33 -5.66
N GLY A 71 -2.94 -7.86 -4.54
CA GLY A 71 -2.59 -6.56 -3.99
C GLY A 71 -3.25 -6.25 -2.65
N THR A 72 -2.95 -5.07 -2.14
CA THR A 72 -3.51 -4.45 -0.95
C THR A 72 -4.31 -3.21 -1.33
N ALA A 73 -5.52 -3.09 -0.78
CA ALA A 73 -6.35 -1.90 -0.94
C ALA A 73 -5.69 -0.64 -0.36
N LEU A 74 -6.27 0.52 -0.67
CA LEU A 74 -5.85 1.84 -0.17
C LEU A 74 -5.66 1.81 1.36
N HIS A 75 -4.47 2.13 1.84
CA HIS A 75 -4.17 2.28 3.26
C HIS A 75 -2.98 3.22 3.49
N HIS A 76 -2.72 3.58 4.74
CA HIS A 76 -1.42 4.07 5.20
C HIS A 76 -1.01 3.26 6.44
N GLU A 77 0.27 3.32 6.80
CA GLU A 77 0.76 2.62 7.98
C GLU A 77 0.10 3.11 9.28
N ASP A 78 -0.09 2.17 10.19
CA ASP A 78 -0.61 2.43 11.53
C ASP A 78 0.37 3.30 12.35
N ALA A 79 -0.17 3.97 13.37
CA ALA A 79 0.61 4.72 14.37
C ALA A 79 1.62 5.74 13.80
N ALA A 80 1.34 6.28 12.60
CA ALA A 80 2.21 7.20 11.89
C ALA A 80 3.63 6.63 11.68
N PHE A 81 3.74 5.33 11.37
CA PHE A 81 5.01 4.73 11.00
C PHE A 81 5.40 4.97 9.55
N TRP A 82 6.70 4.84 9.31
CA TRP A 82 7.24 4.64 7.98
C TRP A 82 7.06 3.17 7.58
N ALA A 83 6.85 2.90 6.30
CA ALA A 83 7.09 1.57 5.76
C ALA A 83 8.25 1.56 4.78
N CYS A 84 8.91 0.42 4.71
CA CYS A 84 9.99 0.14 3.78
C CYS A 84 9.76 -1.22 3.15
N ASN A 85 9.70 -1.26 1.82
CA ASN A 85 9.45 -2.46 1.03
C ASN A 85 10.62 -2.66 0.06
N LEU A 86 11.26 -3.82 0.12
CA LEU A 86 12.31 -4.23 -0.81
C LEU A 86 11.77 -5.33 -1.74
N THR A 87 11.75 -5.08 -3.04
CA THR A 87 11.33 -6.08 -4.03
C THR A 87 12.47 -7.05 -4.29
N LEU A 88 12.33 -8.31 -3.91
CA LEU A 88 13.37 -9.33 -4.13
C LEU A 88 13.30 -9.95 -5.54
N VAL A 89 12.09 -10.26 -6.00
CA VAL A 89 11.81 -10.95 -7.28
C VAL A 89 10.53 -10.38 -7.88
N GLY A 90 10.47 -10.32 -9.21
CA GLY A 90 9.29 -9.86 -9.94
C GLY A 90 9.10 -8.34 -9.87
N PHE A 91 7.87 -7.89 -10.10
CA PHE A 91 7.49 -6.49 -10.09
C PHE A 91 6.29 -6.29 -9.18
N LYS A 92 6.25 -5.13 -8.53
CA LYS A 92 5.14 -4.73 -7.66
C LYS A 92 4.72 -3.33 -8.10
N VAL A 93 3.45 -3.10 -8.38
CA VAL A 93 2.97 -1.78 -8.82
C VAL A 93 2.39 -1.04 -7.64
N TRP A 94 2.91 0.13 -7.34
CA TRP A 94 2.45 1.01 -6.27
C TRP A 94 1.68 2.18 -6.86
N ILE A 95 0.66 2.65 -6.15
CA ILE A 95 0.13 3.99 -6.38
C ILE A 95 0.45 4.81 -5.14
N LEU A 96 1.30 5.83 -5.29
CA LEU A 96 1.70 6.71 -4.20
C LEU A 96 0.89 8.00 -4.30
N ILE A 97 0.06 8.27 -3.30
CA ILE A 97 -0.71 9.50 -3.19
C ILE A 97 0.14 10.53 -2.44
N ASP A 98 0.27 11.75 -2.95
CA ASP A 98 1.02 12.79 -2.23
C ASP A 98 0.32 13.10 -0.89
N LEU A 99 1.10 13.19 0.18
CA LEU A 99 0.60 13.51 1.52
C LEU A 99 -0.22 14.81 1.54
N LYS A 100 0.14 15.78 0.69
CA LYS A 100 -0.56 17.06 0.58
C LYS A 100 -1.97 16.92 0.00
N GLU A 101 -2.25 15.81 -0.67
CA GLU A 101 -3.51 15.53 -1.35
C GLU A 101 -4.43 14.65 -0.49
N ASN A 102 -4.01 14.25 0.72
CA ASN A 102 -4.81 13.41 1.62
C ASN A 102 -6.20 14.00 1.92
N ASP A 103 -6.30 15.33 2.10
CA ASP A 103 -7.59 15.99 2.36
C ASP A 103 -8.51 15.88 1.14
N LYS A 104 -7.97 16.06 -0.08
CA LYS A 104 -8.75 15.91 -1.32
C LYS A 104 -9.19 14.47 -1.52
N LEU A 105 -8.30 13.50 -1.25
CA LEU A 105 -8.63 12.09 -1.27
C LEU A 105 -9.77 11.80 -0.28
N HIS A 106 -9.69 12.29 0.96
CA HIS A 106 -10.73 12.09 1.96
C HIS A 106 -12.07 12.67 1.54
N ASP A 107 -12.08 13.87 0.97
CA ASP A 107 -13.30 14.50 0.46
C ASP A 107 -13.87 13.76 -0.74
N PHE A 108 -13.01 13.26 -1.63
CA PHE A 108 -13.41 12.38 -2.72
C PHE A 108 -14.04 11.08 -2.19
N LEU A 109 -13.40 10.43 -1.22
CA LEU A 109 -13.90 9.20 -0.61
C LEU A 109 -15.25 9.40 0.08
N LYS A 110 -15.38 10.48 0.87
CA LYS A 110 -16.61 10.79 1.59
C LYS A 110 -17.78 11.05 0.65
N ARG A 111 -17.55 11.78 -0.46
CA ARG A 111 -18.60 12.07 -1.45
C ARG A 111 -19.19 10.82 -2.11
N HIS A 112 -18.43 9.74 -2.21
CA HIS A 112 -18.82 8.57 -3.00
C HIS A 112 -19.16 7.33 -2.15
N TRP A 113 -18.51 7.14 -0.99
CA TRP A 113 -18.60 5.89 -0.23
C TRP A 113 -18.90 6.06 1.27
N VAL A 114 -18.98 7.28 1.78
CA VAL A 114 -19.33 7.51 3.20
C VAL A 114 -20.65 8.28 3.26
N GLU A 115 -21.70 7.66 3.80
CA GLU A 115 -22.90 8.42 4.14
C GLU A 115 -22.59 9.40 5.29
N PRO A 116 -23.06 10.65 5.23
CA PRO A 116 -22.96 11.55 6.37
C PRO A 116 -23.67 10.91 7.59
N PRO A 117 -23.05 10.90 8.79
CA PRO A 117 -23.66 10.26 9.96
C PRO A 117 -25.03 10.87 10.25
N LYS A 118 -26.07 10.02 10.38
CA LYS A 118 -27.45 10.47 10.68
C LYS A 118 -27.62 10.92 12.13
N GLU A 119 -26.76 10.47 13.04
CA GLU A 119 -26.72 10.93 14.43
C GLU A 119 -25.26 11.08 14.87
N SER A 120 -24.97 12.18 15.55
CA SER A 120 -23.63 12.56 15.96
C SER A 120 -23.08 11.59 17.01
N THR A 121 -22.34 10.56 16.59
CA THR A 121 -21.50 9.82 17.53
C THR A 121 -20.14 9.46 16.94
N SER A 122 -19.14 9.87 17.75
CA SER A 122 -17.77 9.38 17.93
C SER A 122 -16.79 9.40 16.75
N GLN A 123 -15.57 9.83 17.08
CA GLN A 123 -14.35 9.87 16.27
C GLN A 123 -14.32 8.83 15.15
N MET A 124 -14.11 9.29 13.91
CA MET A 124 -13.74 8.41 12.79
C MET A 124 -12.43 7.71 13.12
N CYS A 125 -12.36 6.40 12.88
CA CYS A 125 -11.12 5.63 12.94
C CYS A 125 -10.04 6.31 12.09
N ASP A 126 -8.79 6.39 12.56
CA ASP A 126 -7.67 6.92 11.78
C ASP A 126 -7.49 6.15 10.45
N GLN A 127 -7.77 4.85 10.47
CA GLN A 127 -7.73 3.95 9.32
C GLN A 127 -9.08 3.84 8.56
N TRP A 128 -10.01 4.79 8.72
CA TRP A 128 -11.36 4.69 8.15
C TRP A 128 -11.37 4.44 6.64
N ALA A 129 -10.44 5.07 5.90
CA ALA A 129 -10.35 4.91 4.44
C ALA A 129 -9.95 3.47 4.04
N ARG A 130 -9.16 2.78 4.88
CA ARG A 130 -8.78 1.38 4.68
C ARG A 130 -9.99 0.45 4.79
N HIS A 131 -10.97 0.78 5.63
CA HIS A 131 -12.19 -0.03 5.79
C HIS A 131 -13.08 -0.04 4.54
N LEU A 132 -12.89 0.91 3.62
CA LEU A 132 -13.58 0.90 2.33
C LEU A 132 -13.05 -0.18 1.39
N CYS A 133 -11.87 -0.75 1.66
CA CYS A 133 -11.24 -1.82 0.86
C CYS A 133 -11.16 -1.49 -0.64
N LEU A 134 -10.87 -0.23 -0.98
CA LEU A 134 -10.88 0.25 -2.36
C LEU A 134 -9.53 0.05 -3.05
N VAL A 135 -9.60 -0.38 -4.31
CA VAL A 135 -8.49 -0.34 -5.27
C VAL A 135 -8.81 0.72 -6.30
N PHE A 136 -7.82 1.55 -6.62
CA PHE A 136 -8.00 2.67 -7.54
C PHE A 136 -7.21 2.46 -8.82
N SER A 137 -7.81 2.90 -9.91
CA SER A 137 -7.10 3.10 -11.17
C SER A 137 -6.42 4.48 -11.12
N PRO A 138 -5.19 4.63 -11.63
CA PRO A 138 -4.56 5.94 -11.75
C PRO A 138 -5.41 6.94 -12.53
N LYS A 139 -6.20 6.50 -13.53
CA LYS A 139 -7.15 7.38 -14.24
C LYS A 139 -8.23 7.96 -13.32
N ARG A 140 -8.59 7.29 -12.23
CA ARG A 140 -9.59 7.79 -11.27
C ARG A 140 -8.99 8.67 -10.17
N LEU A 141 -7.69 8.52 -9.91
CA LEU A 141 -6.95 9.36 -8.97
C LEU A 141 -6.32 10.59 -9.63
N THR A 142 -6.32 10.65 -10.97
CA THR A 142 -5.77 11.74 -11.80
C THR A 142 -4.59 12.47 -11.16
N GLU A 143 -4.72 13.75 -10.81
CA GLU A 143 -3.61 14.61 -10.34
C GLU A 143 -3.14 14.31 -8.90
N GLU A 144 -3.84 13.43 -8.17
CA GLU A 144 -3.63 13.20 -6.74
C GLU A 144 -2.68 12.02 -6.46
N GLY A 145 -2.47 11.11 -7.43
CA GLY A 145 -1.67 9.90 -7.27
C GLY A 145 -0.69 9.64 -8.41
N SER A 146 0.51 9.17 -8.08
CA SER A 146 1.52 8.74 -9.06
C SER A 146 1.78 7.24 -8.95
N ALA A 147 1.70 6.52 -10.07
CA ALA A 147 2.10 5.11 -10.11
C ALA A 147 3.64 4.98 -10.05
N LEU A 148 4.13 4.00 -9.29
CA LEU A 148 5.55 3.63 -9.18
C LEU A 148 5.70 2.12 -9.33
N VAL A 149 6.67 1.67 -10.11
CA VAL A 149 6.91 0.23 -10.36
C VAL A 149 8.31 -0.13 -9.89
N PRO A 150 8.52 -0.46 -8.59
CA PRO A 150 9.80 -1.00 -8.16
C PRO A 150 10.14 -2.31 -8.87
N SER A 151 11.32 -2.35 -9.46
CA SER A 151 11.94 -3.55 -10.01
C SER A 151 12.77 -4.31 -8.95
N PRO A 152 13.25 -5.53 -9.24
CA PRO A 152 14.05 -6.29 -8.29
C PRO A 152 15.24 -5.48 -7.76
N LYS A 153 15.47 -5.58 -6.44
CA LYS A 153 16.47 -4.85 -5.66
C LYS A 153 16.18 -3.35 -5.48
N GLN A 154 15.03 -2.86 -5.96
CA GLN A 154 14.57 -1.51 -5.64
C GLN A 154 13.76 -1.50 -4.36
N MET A 155 13.90 -0.40 -3.63
CA MET A 155 13.26 -0.16 -2.35
C MET A 155 12.27 0.99 -2.48
N VAL A 156 11.07 0.82 -1.92
CA VAL A 156 10.07 1.87 -1.77
C VAL A 156 9.91 2.16 -0.29
N ALA A 157 10.11 3.42 0.09
CA ALA A 157 9.86 3.89 1.44
C ALA A 157 8.69 4.89 1.44
N THR A 158 7.75 4.70 2.36
CA THR A 158 6.58 5.57 2.51
C THR A 158 6.68 6.33 3.82
N ARG A 159 6.24 7.60 3.77
CA ARG A 159 6.22 8.49 4.93
C ARG A 159 4.98 8.20 5.78
N PRO A 160 5.03 8.53 7.08
CA PRO A 160 3.86 8.52 7.96
C PRO A 160 2.64 9.20 7.34
N GLY A 161 1.49 8.52 7.39
CA GLY A 161 0.21 9.02 6.88
C GLY A 161 0.06 9.02 5.35
N LYS A 162 1.05 8.52 4.59
CA LYS A 162 0.97 8.51 3.13
C LYS A 162 0.10 7.36 2.68
N TYR A 163 -0.94 7.65 1.89
CA TYR A 163 -1.79 6.61 1.32
C TYR A 163 -1.15 5.93 0.12
N TYR A 164 -1.32 4.61 0.04
CA TYR A 164 -0.97 3.80 -1.11
C TYR A 164 -1.76 2.49 -1.15
N PRO A 165 -2.25 2.08 -2.32
CA PRO A 165 -2.47 0.67 -2.67
C PRO A 165 -1.22 0.10 -3.34
N VAL A 166 -1.13 -1.23 -3.34
CA VAL A 166 -0.03 -2.01 -3.94
C VAL A 166 -0.54 -3.28 -4.57
#